data_AF-A0A380ZKU0-F1
#
_entry.id   AF-A0A380ZKU0-F1
#
_cell.length_a   1.000
_cell.length_b   1.000
_cell.length_c   1.000
_cell.angle_alpha   90.00
_cell.angle_beta   90.00
_cell.angle_gamma   90.00
#
_symmetry.space_group_name_H-M   'P 1'
#
loop_
_entity.id
_entity.type
_entity.pdbx_description
1 polymer ?
#
loop_
_entity_poly.entity_id
_entity_poly.type
_entity_poly.pdbx_seq_one_letter_code
_entity_poly.pdbx_strand_id
1 'polypeptide(L)'
;MIAEVKLRFLNDDAAAKIAYEAAITADFAARDMAGQETAMFGTGGAVAWGNATSNEDKLELIYMQKWVALFYMDHIEAWSEIRRTDCPKLSSHTAEEISKNSLLYTPGELITPWISGLESGGLIKRMFYPLSARQYNANTPAAVPASTPIWWDVK
;
A
#
# COMPACT_ATOMS: atom_id res chain seq x y z
N MET A 1 -5.93 6.66 -7.31
CA MET A 1 -5.81 8.10 -7.03
C MET A 1 -7.13 8.86 -7.14
N ILE A 2 -7.90 8.75 -8.24
CA ILE A 2 -9.16 9.52 -8.41
C ILE A 2 -10.17 9.25 -7.29
N ALA A 3 -10.41 7.98 -6.94
CA ALA A 3 -11.33 7.60 -5.86
C ALA A 3 -10.96 8.23 -4.51
N GLU A 4 -9.66 8.22 -4.16
CA GLU A 4 -9.13 8.86 -2.95
C GLU A 4 -9.45 10.36 -2.93
N VAL A 5 -9.21 11.07 -4.04
CA VAL A 5 -9.47 12.52 -4.13
C VAL A 5 -10.95 12.83 -3.99
N LYS A 6 -11.80 12.08 -4.70
CA LYS A 6 -13.26 12.23 -4.65
C LYS A 6 -13.79 12.07 -3.23
N LEU A 7 -13.27 11.09 -2.50
CA LEU A 7 -13.67 10.83 -1.12
C LEU A 7 -13.11 11.88 -0.13
N ARG A 8 -11.79 12.14 -0.16
CA ARG A 8 -11.11 12.95 0.86
C ARG A 8 -11.34 14.45 0.73
N PHE A 9 -11.39 14.95 -0.50
CA PHE A 9 -11.32 16.39 -0.75
C PHE A 9 -12.60 16.95 -1.34
N LEU A 10 -13.40 16.11 -2.00
CA LEU A 10 -14.63 16.52 -2.65
C LEU A 10 -15.89 16.02 -1.92
N ASN A 11 -15.73 15.15 -0.91
CA ASN A 11 -16.84 14.55 -0.14
C ASN A 11 -17.91 13.92 -1.05
N ASP A 12 -17.49 13.36 -2.18
CA ASP A 12 -18.38 12.78 -3.20
C ASP A 12 -18.26 11.26 -3.18
N ASP A 13 -19.02 10.64 -2.27
CA ASP A 13 -19.00 9.18 -2.05
C ASP A 13 -19.41 8.40 -3.30
N ALA A 14 -20.43 8.89 -4.02
CA ALA A 14 -20.93 8.24 -5.22
C ALA A 14 -19.87 8.22 -6.33
N ALA A 15 -19.20 9.35 -6.59
CA ALA A 15 -18.13 9.39 -7.57
C ALA A 15 -16.87 8.65 -7.12
N ALA A 16 -16.58 8.61 -5.80
CA ALA A 16 -15.49 7.81 -5.26
C ALA A 16 -15.71 6.32 -5.51
N LYS A 17 -16.93 5.82 -5.25
CA LYS A 17 -17.33 4.45 -5.55
C LYS A 17 -17.15 4.11 -7.04
N ILE A 18 -17.66 4.97 -7.94
CA ILE A 18 -17.54 4.74 -9.39
C ILE A 18 -16.07 4.62 -9.80
N ALA A 19 -15.21 5.53 -9.32
CA ALA A 19 -13.79 5.50 -9.63
C ALA A 19 -13.06 4.29 -9.02
N TYR A 20 -13.50 3.83 -7.84
CA TYR A 20 -12.98 2.64 -7.18
C TYR A 20 -13.30 1.36 -7.97
N GLU A 21 -14.57 1.15 -8.30
CA GLU A 21 -15.01 -0.03 -9.06
C GLU A 21 -14.38 -0.05 -10.46
N ALA A 22 -14.31 1.10 -11.13
CA ALA A 22 -13.65 1.22 -12.43
C ALA A 22 -12.16 0.86 -12.38
N ALA A 23 -11.46 1.17 -11.28
CA ALA A 23 -10.06 0.79 -11.11
C ALA A 23 -9.88 -0.72 -10.98
N ILE A 24 -10.77 -1.41 -10.24
CA ILE A 24 -10.76 -2.87 -10.13
C ILE A 24 -11.06 -3.50 -11.50
N THR A 25 -12.07 -3.00 -12.22
CA THR A 25 -12.38 -3.46 -13.60
C THR A 25 -11.17 -3.30 -14.52
N ALA A 26 -10.46 -2.18 -14.45
CA ALA A 26 -9.28 -1.93 -15.27
C ALA A 26 -8.13 -2.90 -14.96
N ASP A 27 -7.86 -3.19 -13.68
CA ASP A 27 -6.82 -4.15 -13.29
C ASP A 27 -7.18 -5.59 -13.73
N PHE A 28 -8.44 -5.99 -13.55
CA PHE A 28 -8.92 -7.29 -14.05
C PHE A 28 -8.77 -7.41 -15.57
N ALA A 29 -9.12 -6.36 -16.33
CA ALA A 29 -8.93 -6.34 -17.76
C ALA A 29 -7.44 -6.41 -18.16
N ALA A 30 -6.56 -5.69 -17.45
CA ALA A 30 -5.11 -5.71 -17.70
C ALA A 30 -4.46 -7.08 -17.43
N ARG A 31 -5.14 -7.96 -16.69
CA ARG A 31 -4.69 -9.31 -16.33
C ARG A 31 -5.43 -10.41 -17.09
N ASP A 32 -6.15 -10.07 -18.16
CA ASP A 32 -6.97 -11.00 -18.95
C ASP A 32 -8.07 -11.71 -18.14
N MET A 33 -8.63 -11.02 -17.12
CA MET A 33 -9.69 -11.52 -16.24
C MET A 33 -11.00 -10.73 -16.36
N ALA A 34 -11.18 -9.96 -17.44
CA ALA A 34 -12.37 -9.13 -17.64
C ALA A 34 -13.69 -9.94 -17.50
N GLY A 35 -14.66 -9.35 -16.81
CA GLY A 35 -15.96 -9.96 -16.48
C GLY A 35 -15.99 -10.68 -15.13
N GLN A 36 -14.85 -10.88 -14.46
CA GLN A 36 -14.77 -11.55 -13.16
C GLN A 36 -14.72 -10.56 -11.98
N GLU A 37 -14.49 -9.28 -12.23
CA GLU A 37 -14.34 -8.23 -11.21
C GLU A 37 -15.59 -8.03 -10.35
N THR A 38 -16.78 -8.30 -10.92
CA THR A 38 -18.05 -8.14 -10.21
C THR A 38 -18.21 -9.13 -9.06
N ALA A 39 -17.51 -10.27 -9.07
CA ALA A 39 -17.45 -11.17 -7.94
C ALA A 39 -16.70 -10.55 -6.74
N MET A 40 -15.85 -9.55 -6.98
CA MET A 40 -15.04 -8.89 -5.95
C MET A 40 -15.76 -7.70 -5.33
N PHE A 41 -16.25 -6.75 -6.14
CA PHE A 41 -16.89 -5.52 -5.63
C PHE A 41 -18.42 -5.51 -5.70
N GLY A 42 -19.05 -6.51 -6.36
CA GLY A 42 -20.50 -6.63 -6.43
C GLY A 42 -21.15 -7.02 -5.10
N THR A 43 -22.47 -7.20 -5.09
CA THR A 43 -23.23 -7.52 -3.86
C THR A 43 -22.69 -8.80 -3.20
N GLY A 44 -22.26 -8.69 -1.94
CA GLY A 44 -21.69 -9.80 -1.17
C GLY A 44 -20.21 -10.09 -1.47
N GLY A 45 -19.60 -9.34 -2.38
CA GLY A 45 -18.16 -9.44 -2.67
C GLY A 45 -17.31 -8.93 -1.51
N ALA A 46 -16.13 -9.51 -1.34
CA ALA A 46 -15.24 -9.21 -0.22
C ALA A 46 -14.78 -7.74 -0.19
N VAL A 47 -14.71 -7.10 -1.36
CA VAL A 47 -14.24 -5.72 -1.51
C VAL A 47 -15.36 -4.82 -2.03
N ALA A 48 -16.62 -5.18 -1.76
CA ALA A 48 -17.75 -4.33 -2.09
C ALA A 48 -17.67 -3.00 -1.34
N TRP A 49 -17.93 -1.89 -2.03
CA TRP A 49 -17.88 -0.55 -1.43
C TRP A 49 -18.75 -0.41 -0.18
N GLY A 50 -19.91 -1.10 -0.18
CA GLY A 50 -20.85 -1.09 0.94
C GLY A 50 -20.37 -1.81 2.21
N ASN A 51 -19.28 -2.58 2.15
CA ASN A 51 -18.69 -3.21 3.34
C ASN A 51 -17.99 -2.18 4.24
N ALA A 52 -17.59 -1.04 3.68
CA ALA A 52 -16.93 0.04 4.41
C ALA A 52 -17.95 1.06 4.91
N THR A 53 -17.94 1.30 6.23
CA THR A 53 -18.97 2.13 6.90
C THR A 53 -18.52 3.56 7.15
N SER A 54 -17.22 3.79 7.28
CA SER A 54 -16.59 5.10 7.47
C SER A 54 -15.79 5.55 6.23
N ASN A 55 -15.40 6.83 6.20
CA ASN A 55 -14.49 7.32 5.16
C ASN A 55 -13.11 6.67 5.29
N GLU A 56 -12.67 6.40 6.51
CA GLU A 56 -11.43 5.71 6.82
C GLU A 56 -11.44 4.28 6.25
N ASP A 57 -12.52 3.52 6.48
CA ASP A 57 -12.67 2.16 5.93
C ASP A 57 -12.66 2.17 4.39
N LYS A 58 -13.31 3.17 3.77
CA LYS A 58 -13.36 3.32 2.31
C LYS A 58 -11.99 3.69 1.74
N LEU A 59 -11.21 4.51 2.44
CA LEU A 59 -9.83 4.80 2.06
C LEU A 59 -8.95 3.57 2.17
N GLU A 60 -9.11 2.78 3.22
CA GLU A 60 -8.42 1.50 3.37
C GLU A 60 -8.76 0.55 2.21
N LEU A 61 -10.04 0.42 1.83
CA LEU A 61 -10.43 -0.34 0.62
C LEU A 61 -9.73 0.17 -0.65
N ILE A 62 -9.71 1.49 -0.88
CA ILE A 62 -9.06 2.09 -2.05
C ILE A 62 -7.56 1.77 -2.06
N TYR A 63 -6.88 1.93 -0.92
CA TYR A 63 -5.43 1.75 -0.83
C TYR A 63 -5.03 0.27 -0.93
N MET A 64 -5.79 -0.63 -0.32
CA MET A 64 -5.57 -2.07 -0.44
C MET A 64 -5.76 -2.54 -1.89
N GLN A 65 -6.80 -2.08 -2.59
CA GLN A 65 -7.00 -2.46 -4.00
C GLN A 65 -5.95 -1.84 -4.93
N LYS A 66 -5.47 -0.63 -4.63
CA LYS A 66 -4.33 -0.04 -5.33
C LYS A 66 -3.07 -0.88 -5.13
N TRP A 67 -2.80 -1.34 -3.91
CA TRP A 67 -1.66 -2.21 -3.61
C TRP A 67 -1.73 -3.53 -4.40
N VAL A 68 -2.91 -4.16 -4.46
CA VAL A 68 -3.15 -5.35 -5.29
C VAL A 68 -2.93 -5.06 -6.78
N ALA A 69 -3.51 -3.98 -7.30
CA ALA A 69 -3.41 -3.64 -8.72
C ALA A 69 -1.97 -3.36 -9.18
N LEU A 70 -1.11 -2.86 -8.29
CA LEU A 70 0.29 -2.58 -8.61
C LEU A 70 1.18 -3.85 -8.56
N PHE A 71 0.68 -4.97 -8.06
CA PHE A 71 1.40 -6.25 -8.08
C PHE A 71 1.68 -6.70 -9.52
N TYR A 72 2.96 -6.86 -9.84
CA TYR A 72 3.47 -7.25 -11.17
C TYR A 72 3.21 -6.18 -12.25
N MET A 73 2.95 -4.93 -11.84
CA MET A 73 2.73 -3.81 -12.76
C MET A 73 3.74 -2.70 -12.51
N ASP A 74 3.76 -2.15 -11.28
CA ASP A 74 4.70 -1.08 -10.89
C ASP A 74 4.99 -1.15 -9.39
N HIS A 75 6.06 -1.84 -9.02
CA HIS A 75 6.44 -2.06 -7.63
C HIS A 75 7.04 -0.82 -6.95
N ILE A 76 7.62 0.11 -7.73
CA ILE A 76 8.20 1.33 -7.17
C ILE A 76 7.08 2.28 -6.74
N GLU A 77 6.03 2.39 -7.54
CA GLU A 77 4.83 3.13 -7.14
C GLU A 77 4.14 2.44 -5.96
N ALA A 78 4.04 1.11 -5.96
CA ALA A 78 3.46 0.37 -4.83
C ALA A 78 4.16 0.72 -3.51
N TRP A 79 5.49 0.64 -3.47
CA TRP A 79 6.26 0.98 -2.27
C TRP A 79 6.18 2.46 -1.89
N SER A 80 6.07 3.35 -2.88
CA SER A 80 5.88 4.79 -2.62
C SER A 80 4.52 5.06 -1.99
N GLU A 81 3.47 4.48 -2.55
CA GLU A 81 2.11 4.68 -2.06
C GLU A 81 1.89 4.04 -0.69
N ILE A 82 2.49 2.87 -0.41
CA ILE A 82 2.51 2.27 0.93
C ILE A 82 3.03 3.27 1.96
N ARG A 83 4.18 3.91 1.70
CA ARG A 83 4.78 4.89 2.62
C ARG A 83 3.94 6.17 2.73
N ARG A 84 3.27 6.60 1.65
CA ARG A 84 2.43 7.82 1.69
C ARG A 84 1.15 7.58 2.48
N THR A 85 0.54 6.41 2.31
CA THR A 85 -0.76 6.10 2.89
C THR A 85 -0.67 5.34 4.21
N ASP A 86 0.45 4.68 4.52
CA ASP A 86 0.60 3.63 5.55
C ASP A 86 -0.47 2.53 5.43
N CYS A 87 -0.76 2.17 4.18
CA CYS A 87 -1.71 1.13 3.83
C CYS A 87 -1.15 0.33 2.63
N PRO A 88 -1.01 -1.01 2.72
CA PRO A 88 -1.41 -1.86 3.83
C PRO A 88 -0.67 -1.54 5.13
N LYS A 89 -1.36 -1.72 6.27
CA LYS A 89 -0.81 -1.42 7.60
C LYS A 89 0.31 -2.40 7.93
N LEU A 90 1.22 -1.97 8.80
CA LEU A 90 2.18 -2.89 9.42
C LEU A 90 1.47 -3.66 10.54
N SER A 91 1.57 -4.98 10.50
CA SER A 91 0.99 -5.85 11.52
C SER A 91 1.59 -5.56 12.89
N SER A 92 0.75 -5.65 13.93
CA SER A 92 1.18 -5.53 15.32
C SER A 92 1.96 -6.76 15.82
N HIS A 93 1.99 -7.83 15.03
CA HIS A 93 2.68 -9.08 15.34
C HIS A 93 3.92 -9.27 14.48
N THR A 94 4.96 -9.84 15.08
CA THR A 94 6.20 -10.21 14.40
C THR A 94 5.99 -11.41 13.48
N ALA A 95 6.89 -11.59 12.51
CA ALA A 95 6.90 -12.78 11.65
C ALA A 95 6.99 -14.09 12.46
N GLU A 96 7.74 -14.08 13.57
CA GLU A 96 7.86 -15.25 14.45
C GLU A 96 6.52 -15.60 15.12
N GLU A 97 5.81 -14.62 15.68
CA GLU A 97 4.51 -14.84 16.32
C GLU A 97 3.48 -15.35 15.32
N ILE A 98 3.40 -14.73 14.14
CA ILE A 98 2.49 -15.14 13.06
C ILE A 98 2.82 -16.55 12.58
N SER A 99 4.10 -16.92 12.51
CA SER A 99 4.51 -18.28 12.11
C SER A 99 4.05 -19.36 13.09
N LYS A 100 3.91 -19.03 14.38
CA LYS A 100 3.45 -19.94 15.43
C LYS A 100 1.93 -19.99 15.54
N ASN A 101 1.24 -18.89 15.21
CA ASN A 101 -0.20 -18.81 15.22
C ASN A 101 -0.70 -17.87 14.11
N SER A 102 -1.13 -18.44 12.98
CA SER A 102 -1.62 -17.67 11.84
C SER A 102 -2.90 -16.89 12.11
N LEU A 103 -3.65 -17.21 13.17
CA LEU A 103 -4.85 -16.45 13.57
C LEU A 103 -4.52 -15.05 14.10
N LEU A 104 -3.25 -14.77 14.41
CA LEU A 104 -2.78 -13.44 14.78
C LEU A 104 -2.68 -12.49 13.59
N TYR A 105 -2.65 -13.01 12.37
CA TYR A 105 -2.44 -12.22 11.17
C TYR A 105 -3.76 -11.72 10.57
N THR A 106 -3.86 -10.42 10.37
CA THR A 106 -4.90 -9.81 9.55
C THR A 106 -4.48 -9.88 8.08
N PRO A 107 -5.22 -10.58 7.21
CA PRO A 107 -4.83 -10.76 5.81
C PRO A 107 -4.61 -9.45 5.07
N GLY A 108 -3.42 -9.29 4.51
CA GLY A 108 -3.02 -8.15 3.69
C GLY A 108 -2.10 -7.16 4.40
N GLU A 109 -1.97 -7.24 5.73
CA GLU A 109 -1.01 -6.41 6.47
C GLU A 109 0.44 -6.75 6.09
N LEU A 110 1.30 -5.74 6.11
CA LEU A 110 2.73 -5.93 5.98
C LEU A 110 3.28 -6.55 7.27
N ILE A 111 4.34 -7.33 7.15
CA ILE A 111 5.02 -7.94 8.29
C ILE A 111 6.47 -7.43 8.27
N THR A 112 6.98 -7.00 9.42
CA THR A 112 8.41 -6.66 9.53
C THR A 112 9.25 -7.87 9.15
N PRO A 113 10.36 -7.70 8.40
CA PRO A 113 11.24 -8.83 8.10
C PRO A 113 11.62 -9.59 9.37
N TRP A 114 11.50 -10.93 9.34
CA TRP A 114 11.80 -11.79 10.50
C TRP A 114 13.21 -11.51 11.03
N ILE A 115 14.17 -11.39 10.12
CA ILE A 115 15.51 -10.91 10.41
C ILE A 115 15.64 -9.53 9.77
N SER A 116 15.85 -8.51 10.60
CA SER A 116 16.03 -7.13 10.16
C SER A 116 17.40 -6.61 10.59
N GLY A 117 18.14 -6.04 9.64
CA GLY A 117 19.35 -5.26 9.91
C GLY A 117 19.08 -3.79 10.21
N LEU A 118 17.82 -3.37 10.27
CA LEU A 118 17.47 -2.01 10.65
C LEU A 118 17.51 -1.90 12.17
N GLU A 119 18.39 -1.05 12.70
CA GLU A 119 18.55 -0.82 14.14
C GLU A 119 17.24 -0.41 14.82
N SER A 120 16.42 0.39 14.14
CA SER A 120 15.11 0.83 14.61
C SER A 120 13.98 -0.19 14.40
N GLY A 121 14.27 -1.35 13.80
CA GLY A 121 13.25 -2.26 13.30
C GLY A 121 12.39 -1.64 12.18
N GLY A 122 11.20 -2.21 11.95
CA GLY A 122 10.23 -1.69 11.00
C GLY A 122 10.51 -2.06 9.53
N LEU A 123 9.99 -1.23 8.62
CA LEU A 123 10.12 -1.40 7.17
C LEU A 123 11.15 -0.41 6.58
N ILE A 124 11.67 -0.76 5.40
CA ILE A 124 12.57 0.12 4.64
C ILE A 124 11.78 1.34 4.15
N LYS A 125 12.27 2.55 4.47
CA LYS A 125 11.66 3.82 4.10
C LYS A 125 12.41 4.55 2.97
N ARG A 126 13.66 4.20 2.68
CA ARG A 126 14.44 4.74 1.55
C ARG A 126 15.48 3.76 1.01
N MET A 127 15.92 3.99 -0.22
CA MET A 127 17.14 3.38 -0.77
C MET A 127 18.35 4.23 -0.35
N PHE A 128 19.51 3.60 -0.25
CA PHE A 128 20.77 4.33 -0.05
C PHE A 128 21.15 5.15 -1.28
N TYR A 129 21.89 6.23 -1.06
CA TYR A 129 22.48 6.97 -2.17
C TYR A 129 23.44 6.07 -2.96
N PRO A 130 23.53 6.24 -4.30
CA PRO A 130 24.44 5.44 -5.12
C PRO A 130 25.89 5.54 -4.64
N LEU A 131 26.59 4.41 -4.63
CA LEU A 131 27.99 4.36 -4.21
C LEU A 131 28.87 5.25 -5.10
N SER A 132 28.62 5.28 -6.41
CA SER A 132 29.34 6.14 -7.35
C SER A 132 29.19 7.62 -7.02
N ALA A 133 27.98 8.08 -6.66
CA ALA A 133 27.77 9.45 -6.22
C ALA A 133 28.61 9.77 -4.96
N ARG A 134 28.63 8.85 -3.99
CA ARG A 134 29.44 8.99 -2.77
C ARG A 134 30.94 9.03 -3.04
N GLN A 135 31.43 8.30 -4.04
CA GLN A 135 32.86 8.24 -4.39
C GLN A 135 33.30 9.47 -5.19
N TYR A 136 32.47 9.94 -6.12
CA TYR A 136 32.90 10.90 -7.13
C TYR A 136 32.26 12.29 -7.00
N ASN A 137 31.27 12.46 -6.13
CA ASN A 137 30.61 13.75 -5.89
C ASN A 137 30.63 14.12 -4.40
N ALA A 138 31.47 15.08 -4.03
CA ALA A 138 31.61 15.60 -2.67
C ALA A 138 30.34 16.27 -2.13
N ASN A 139 29.39 16.64 -2.99
CA ASN A 139 28.10 17.23 -2.60
C ASN A 139 27.02 16.18 -2.30
N THR A 140 27.32 14.87 -2.41
CA THR A 140 26.35 13.82 -2.05
C THR A 140 26.00 13.94 -0.56
N PRO A 141 24.72 13.97 -0.17
CA PRO A 141 24.35 14.07 1.23
C PRO A 141 24.94 12.94 2.08
N ALA A 142 25.14 13.21 3.37
CA ALA A 142 25.58 12.21 4.33
C ALA A 142 24.64 10.98 4.31
N ALA A 143 25.20 9.79 4.49
CA ALA A 143 24.39 8.59 4.65
C ALA A 143 23.52 8.70 5.91
N VAL A 144 22.29 8.22 5.77
CA VAL A 144 21.36 8.03 6.87
C VAL A 144 20.81 6.60 6.81
N PRO A 145 20.28 6.06 7.93
CA PRO A 145 19.66 4.74 7.94
C PRO A 145 18.56 4.59 6.90
N ALA A 146 18.37 3.37 6.39
CA ALA A 146 17.28 3.07 5.45
C ALA A 146 15.88 3.20 6.09
N SER A 147 15.79 3.25 7.42
CA SER A 147 14.57 3.54 8.18
C SER A 147 14.23 5.04 8.24
N THR A 148 15.14 5.94 7.83
CA THR A 148 14.83 7.38 7.79
C THR A 148 13.81 7.65 6.68
N PRO A 149 12.63 8.25 6.96
CA PRO A 149 11.61 8.56 5.96
C PRO A 149 12.09 9.55 4.91
N ILE A 150 11.60 9.45 3.68
CA ILE A 150 11.82 10.50 2.66
C ILE A 150 10.92 11.70 2.93
N TRP A 151 11.18 12.84 2.27
CA TRP A 151 10.62 14.13 2.68
C TRP A 151 9.08 14.23 2.74
N TRP A 152 8.36 13.41 1.98
CA TRP A 152 6.89 13.36 1.99
C TRP A 152 6.31 12.26 2.88
N ASP A 153 7.14 11.34 3.36
CA ASP A 153 6.79 10.27 4.29
C ASP A 153 6.90 10.84 5.71
N VAL A 154 5.79 11.41 6.21
CA VAL A 154 5.77 12.25 7.42
C VAL A 154 5.03 11.61 8.59
N LYS A 155 4.69 10.33 8.50
CA LYS A 155 3.92 9.59 9.51
C LYS A 155 4.50 8.20 9.76
#